data_AF-I6UZ09-F1
#
_entry.id   AF-I6UZ09-F1
#
_cell.length_a   1.000
_cell.length_b   1.000
_cell.length_c   1.000
_cell.angle_alpha   90.00
_cell.angle_beta   90.00
_cell.angle_gamma   90.00
#
_symmetry.space_group_name_H-M   'P 1'
#
loop_
_entity.id
_entity.type
_entity.pdbx_description
1 polymer ?
#
loop_
_entity_poly.entity_id
_entity_poly.type
_entity_poly.pdbx_seq_one_letter_code
_entity_poly.pdbx_strand_id
1 'polypeptide(L)'
;MKEVVKLVLLGERQNSLNLSLYFNKYPPTIIYPEVLEDRNKKLASPSGSQRKISLLVLNQGVLQFNKIKETIEKSLPIETKVKLPQKAYELYKKYYQDYTDMLNSLHAITGKFKTQSRLVVGLGDESVYETSIRLLRNYGVPYIPGSAIKGVTRHLTYYVLAEFINEGNDFYKRAKTVQDAFMKGDPKEILSNAKVPERCSRLCKEFLRIFGEKKVPEIIDELIRIFGTQKKEGEVVFFDAIPIAEEIADKPILELDIMNPHYGPYYQSGEKNVPPPGDWYDPIPIFFLTVPKDVPFLVAVGGRDRELTEKAFSLVKLALRDLGVGAKTSLGYGRLVEYV
;
A
#
# COMPACT_ATOMS: atom_id res chain seq x y z
N MET A 1 -1.68 -37.56 21.50
CA MET A 1 -2.50 -37.61 20.26
C MET A 1 -3.92 -38.11 20.55
N LYS A 2 -4.13 -39.19 21.33
CA LYS A 2 -5.47 -39.72 21.67
C LYS A 2 -6.33 -38.79 22.57
N GLU A 3 -5.76 -38.04 23.53
CA GLU A 3 -6.51 -37.03 24.30
C GLU A 3 -7.01 -35.84 23.45
N VAL A 4 -6.22 -35.43 22.46
CA VAL A 4 -6.53 -34.28 21.58
C VAL A 4 -7.74 -34.60 20.70
N VAL A 5 -7.82 -35.84 20.20
CA VAL A 5 -8.98 -36.34 19.43
C VAL A 5 -10.23 -36.39 20.30
N LYS A 6 -10.10 -36.70 21.60
CA LYS A 6 -11.24 -36.79 22.54
C LYS A 6 -11.84 -35.42 22.89
N LEU A 7 -11.02 -34.38 23.00
CA LEU A 7 -11.45 -32.99 23.27
C LEU A 7 -12.13 -32.32 22.06
N VAL A 8 -11.66 -32.64 20.85
CA VAL A 8 -12.26 -32.15 19.60
C VAL A 8 -13.68 -32.72 19.39
N LEU A 9 -13.87 -34.02 19.66
CA LEU A 9 -15.16 -34.71 19.58
C LEU A 9 -16.19 -34.25 20.64
N LEU A 10 -15.71 -33.69 21.77
CA LEU A 10 -16.54 -33.11 22.83
C LEU A 10 -17.05 -31.70 22.47
N GLY A 11 -16.23 -30.89 21.79
CA GLY A 11 -16.60 -29.55 21.33
C GLY A 11 -17.57 -29.54 20.14
N GLU A 12 -17.50 -30.55 19.26
CA GLU A 12 -18.39 -30.70 18.10
C GLU A 12 -19.81 -31.12 18.50
N ARG A 13 -19.97 -31.97 19.53
CA ARG A 13 -21.28 -32.41 20.04
C ARG A 13 -22.05 -31.33 20.82
N GLN A 14 -21.37 -30.30 21.30
CA GLN A 14 -21.97 -29.21 22.08
C GLN A 14 -22.32 -27.97 21.24
N ASN A 15 -22.09 -27.99 19.92
CA ASN A 15 -22.28 -26.86 19.00
C ASN A 15 -21.60 -25.55 19.45
N SER A 16 -20.64 -25.61 20.39
CA SER A 16 -20.01 -24.47 21.06
C SER A 16 -18.62 -24.14 20.51
N LEU A 17 -18.13 -24.93 19.54
CA LEU A 17 -16.83 -24.75 18.91
C LEU A 17 -16.99 -24.62 17.39
N ASN A 18 -16.67 -23.43 16.84
CA ASN A 18 -16.49 -23.30 15.39
C ASN A 18 -15.08 -23.83 15.02
N LEU A 19 -15.01 -25.13 14.79
CA LEU A 19 -13.80 -25.89 14.48
C LEU A 19 -13.09 -25.42 13.19
N SER A 20 -13.77 -24.68 12.31
CA SER A 20 -13.16 -24.11 11.09
C SER A 20 -12.15 -22.98 11.41
N LEU A 21 -12.41 -22.16 12.44
CA LEU A 21 -11.51 -21.14 12.99
C LEU A 21 -10.28 -21.77 13.69
N TYR A 22 -10.46 -22.97 14.24
CA TYR A 22 -9.44 -23.70 14.97
C TYR A 22 -8.39 -24.34 14.04
N PHE A 23 -8.81 -24.85 12.88
CA PHE A 23 -7.93 -25.55 11.93
C PHE A 23 -7.41 -24.71 10.76
N ASN A 24 -8.10 -23.66 10.30
CA ASN A 24 -7.63 -22.88 9.14
C ASN A 24 -6.56 -21.81 9.44
N LYS A 25 -6.20 -21.60 10.72
CA LYS A 25 -5.18 -20.60 11.11
C LYS A 25 -3.87 -21.18 11.62
N TYR A 26 -3.81 -22.49 11.94
CA TYR A 26 -2.58 -23.10 12.44
C TYR A 26 -1.89 -23.99 11.39
N PRO A 27 -0.55 -23.85 11.24
CA PRO A 27 0.16 -23.98 9.97
C PRO A 27 0.81 -25.35 9.78
N PRO A 28 1.16 -25.73 8.53
CA PRO A 28 2.37 -26.49 8.31
C PRO A 28 3.20 -25.99 7.11
N THR A 29 4.46 -25.62 7.38
CA THR A 29 5.60 -25.91 6.49
C THR A 29 5.71 -25.13 5.17
N ILE A 30 6.51 -24.04 5.14
CA ILE A 30 7.34 -23.78 3.96
C ILE A 30 8.59 -24.65 4.09
N ILE A 31 8.74 -25.52 3.10
CA ILE A 31 9.70 -26.60 2.96
C ILE A 31 11.04 -26.02 2.50
N TYR A 32 12.10 -26.22 3.29
CA TYR A 32 13.46 -26.46 2.78
C TYR A 32 13.90 -27.83 3.32
N PRO A 33 14.11 -28.86 2.49
CA PRO A 33 14.41 -30.22 2.95
C PRO A 33 15.76 -30.34 3.67
N GLU A 34 16.69 -29.42 3.44
CA GLU A 34 18.04 -29.45 4.02
C GLU A 34 18.13 -28.90 5.46
N VAL A 35 17.04 -28.36 6.01
CA VAL A 35 17.00 -27.80 7.38
C VAL A 35 16.67 -28.87 8.45
N LEU A 36 16.43 -30.13 8.03
CA LEU A 36 15.95 -31.20 8.91
C LEU A 36 17.04 -32.14 9.46
N GLU A 37 18.33 -31.91 9.20
CA GLU A 37 19.39 -32.80 9.71
C GLU A 37 19.92 -32.45 11.11
N ASP A 38 19.64 -31.27 11.68
CA ASP A 38 20.12 -30.95 13.03
C ASP A 38 19.05 -31.24 14.09
N ARG A 39 18.76 -32.53 14.32
CA ARG A 39 17.74 -33.01 15.28
C ARG A 39 18.05 -32.71 16.76
N ASN A 40 19.11 -31.98 17.10
CA ASN A 40 19.51 -31.76 18.49
C ASN A 40 19.69 -30.30 18.95
N LYS A 41 19.28 -29.30 18.18
CA LYS A 41 19.24 -27.91 18.67
C LYS A 41 17.80 -27.45 18.95
N LYS A 42 17.53 -27.18 20.22
CA LYS A 42 16.31 -26.52 20.74
C LYS A 42 16.05 -25.21 19.98
N LEU A 43 15.14 -25.25 19.00
CA LEU A 43 14.62 -24.07 18.32
C LEU A 43 13.56 -23.38 19.20
N ALA A 44 13.90 -22.23 19.76
CA ALA A 44 12.92 -21.25 20.22
C ALA A 44 12.21 -20.68 18.98
N SER A 45 10.93 -21.01 18.77
CA SER A 45 10.19 -20.60 17.58
C SER A 45 9.60 -19.18 17.73
N PRO A 46 9.73 -18.29 16.72
CA PRO A 46 9.09 -16.96 16.70
C PRO A 46 7.55 -17.00 16.77
N SER A 47 6.96 -18.16 16.48
CA SER A 47 5.51 -18.42 16.56
C SER A 47 4.99 -18.49 18.00
N GLY A 48 5.84 -18.67 19.01
CA GLY A 48 5.40 -18.72 20.41
C GLY A 48 4.97 -17.36 20.96
N SER A 49 5.59 -16.28 20.48
CA SER A 49 5.38 -14.91 20.97
C SER A 49 4.03 -14.36 20.49
N GLN A 50 3.72 -14.52 19.20
CA GLN A 50 2.47 -14.05 18.61
C GLN A 50 1.25 -14.80 19.18
N ARG A 51 1.39 -16.12 19.40
CA ARG A 51 0.35 -16.97 20.01
C ARG A 51 0.05 -16.57 21.46
N LYS A 52 1.09 -16.22 22.24
CA LYS A 52 0.93 -15.76 23.62
C LYS A 52 0.20 -14.42 23.71
N ILE A 53 0.46 -13.49 22.79
CA ILE A 53 -0.19 -12.17 22.77
C ILE A 53 -1.68 -12.31 22.42
N SER A 54 -2.03 -13.12 21.42
CA SER A 54 -3.43 -13.37 21.08
C SER A 54 -4.21 -14.01 22.23
N LEU A 55 -3.58 -14.93 22.99
CA LEU A 55 -4.20 -15.55 24.16
C LEU A 55 -4.34 -14.60 25.36
N LEU A 56 -3.38 -13.68 25.56
CA LEU A 56 -3.44 -12.71 26.65
C LEU A 56 -4.58 -11.68 26.43
N VAL A 57 -4.75 -11.22 25.20
CA VAL A 57 -5.79 -10.26 24.81
C VAL A 57 -7.19 -10.88 24.83
N LEU A 58 -7.31 -12.18 24.54
CA LEU A 58 -8.58 -12.90 24.61
C LEU A 58 -9.02 -13.22 26.06
N ASN A 59 -8.07 -13.38 27.00
CA ASN A 59 -8.37 -13.77 28.38
C ASN A 59 -8.63 -12.61 29.35
N GLN A 60 -8.21 -11.39 29.02
CA GLN A 60 -8.40 -10.24 29.91
C GLN A 60 -9.15 -9.15 29.16
N GLY A 61 -10.45 -9.03 29.43
CA GLY A 61 -11.31 -7.99 28.87
C GLY A 61 -10.71 -6.58 28.99
N VAL A 62 -11.22 -5.69 28.14
CA VAL A 62 -10.74 -4.37 27.70
C VAL A 62 -10.28 -3.36 28.79
N LEU A 63 -10.45 -3.66 30.09
CA LEU A 63 -10.32 -2.67 31.17
C LEU A 63 -8.93 -2.50 31.81
N GLN A 64 -7.85 -3.11 31.31
CA GLN A 64 -6.50 -2.94 31.92
C GLN A 64 -5.36 -2.62 30.95
N PHE A 65 -5.65 -1.90 29.86
CA PHE A 65 -4.68 -1.58 28.82
C PHE A 65 -3.40 -0.87 29.34
N ASN A 66 -3.52 0.02 30.33
CA ASN A 66 -2.36 0.73 30.89
C ASN A 66 -1.40 -0.17 31.68
N LYS A 67 -1.91 -1.21 32.38
CA LYS A 67 -1.07 -2.19 33.07
C LYS A 67 -0.45 -3.20 32.11
N ILE A 68 -1.17 -3.54 31.03
CA ILE A 68 -0.71 -4.47 30.00
C ILE A 68 0.42 -3.85 29.17
N LYS A 69 0.36 -2.56 28.84
CA LYS A 69 1.45 -1.88 28.11
C LYS A 69 2.79 -1.93 28.85
N GLU A 70 2.80 -1.59 30.14
CA GLU A 70 4.00 -1.72 30.99
C GLU A 70 4.46 -3.16 31.15
N THR A 71 3.53 -4.12 31.22
CA THR A 71 3.86 -5.54 31.42
C THR A 71 4.38 -6.19 30.13
N ILE A 72 3.83 -5.82 28.96
CA ILE A 72 4.29 -6.30 27.66
C ILE A 72 5.67 -5.72 27.33
N GLU A 73 5.90 -4.43 27.58
CA GLU A 73 7.23 -3.80 27.43
C GLU A 73 8.28 -4.44 28.35
N LYS A 74 7.88 -4.92 29.55
CA LYS A 74 8.78 -5.56 30.53
C LYS A 74 8.99 -7.06 30.34
N SER A 75 8.09 -7.80 29.68
CA SER A 75 8.10 -9.27 29.73
C SER A 75 8.51 -10.01 28.46
N LEU A 76 8.47 -9.37 27.28
CA LEU A 76 9.04 -9.89 26.03
C LEU A 76 9.27 -8.70 25.09
N PRO A 77 10.47 -8.42 24.59
CA PRO A 77 10.65 -7.42 23.55
C PRO A 77 9.90 -7.91 22.30
N ILE A 78 8.67 -7.43 22.09
CA ILE A 78 7.98 -7.62 20.82
C ILE A 78 8.76 -6.79 19.83
N GLU A 79 9.53 -7.46 18.96
CA GLU A 79 10.22 -6.78 17.89
C GLU A 79 9.17 -6.23 16.93
N THR A 80 8.81 -4.96 17.11
CA THR A 80 7.80 -4.27 16.32
C THR A 80 8.27 -4.00 14.90
N LYS A 81 9.56 -4.20 14.63
CA LYS A 81 10.26 -3.89 13.40
C LYS A 81 10.88 -5.16 12.84
N VAL A 82 10.56 -5.50 11.60
CA VAL A 82 10.99 -6.73 10.94
C VAL A 82 12.02 -6.39 9.87
N LYS A 83 13.19 -7.03 9.95
CA LYS A 83 14.24 -6.99 8.92
C LYS A 83 14.10 -8.17 7.96
N LEU A 84 14.73 -8.06 6.79
CA LEU A 84 14.85 -9.20 5.89
C LEU A 84 15.83 -10.23 6.46
N PRO A 85 15.48 -11.54 6.47
CA PRO A 85 16.45 -12.59 6.72
C PRO A 85 17.58 -12.55 5.68
N GLN A 86 18.84 -12.82 6.08
CA GLN A 86 20.00 -12.74 5.19
C GLN A 86 19.80 -13.49 3.86
N LYS A 87 19.27 -14.72 3.92
CA LYS A 87 19.01 -15.53 2.71
C LYS A 87 18.01 -14.87 1.75
N ALA A 88 16.96 -14.24 2.28
CA ALA A 88 15.97 -13.53 1.48
C ALA A 88 16.56 -12.24 0.90
N TYR A 89 17.40 -11.55 1.67
CA TYR A 89 18.13 -10.37 1.22
C TYR A 89 19.07 -10.69 0.05
N GLU A 90 19.87 -11.76 0.10
CA GLU A 90 20.77 -12.12 -1.02
C GLU A 90 19.99 -12.44 -2.31
N LEU A 91 18.86 -13.16 -2.20
CA LEU A 91 18.00 -13.43 -3.34
C LEU A 91 17.38 -12.15 -3.90
N TYR A 92 16.92 -11.27 -3.02
CA TYR A 92 16.36 -9.98 -3.41
C TYR A 92 17.39 -9.08 -4.08
N LYS A 93 18.62 -9.05 -3.58
CA LYS A 93 19.72 -8.28 -4.14
C LYS A 93 20.00 -8.67 -5.58
N LYS A 94 20.01 -9.98 -5.88
CA LYS A 94 20.15 -10.47 -7.26
C LYS A 94 18.97 -10.01 -8.15
N TYR A 95 17.75 -10.16 -7.66
CA TYR A 95 16.56 -9.67 -8.38
C TYR A 95 16.59 -8.16 -8.63
N TYR A 96 17.03 -7.38 -7.64
CA TYR A 96 17.15 -5.94 -7.76
C TYR A 96 18.17 -5.56 -8.84
N GLN A 97 19.30 -6.27 -8.93
CA GLN A 97 20.28 -6.09 -10.01
C GLN A 97 19.66 -6.36 -11.39
N ASP A 98 19.02 -7.53 -11.57
CA ASP A 98 18.34 -7.88 -12.82
C ASP A 98 17.27 -6.84 -13.20
N TYR A 99 16.55 -6.31 -12.21
CA TYR A 99 15.55 -5.26 -12.39
C TYR A 99 16.17 -3.94 -12.84
N THR A 100 17.26 -3.50 -12.20
CA THR A 100 17.97 -2.28 -12.59
C THR A 100 18.60 -2.39 -13.97
N ASP A 101 19.13 -3.56 -14.33
CA ASP A 101 19.68 -3.81 -15.66
C ASP A 101 18.60 -3.74 -16.75
N MET A 102 17.41 -4.28 -16.45
CA MET A 102 16.24 -4.17 -17.33
C MET A 102 15.82 -2.70 -17.51
N LEU A 103 15.73 -1.92 -16.43
CA LEU A 103 15.40 -0.49 -16.50
C LEU A 103 16.43 0.29 -17.33
N ASN A 104 17.72 0.02 -17.13
CA ASN A 104 18.81 0.65 -17.87
C ASN A 104 18.73 0.31 -19.37
N SER A 105 18.43 -0.95 -19.73
CA SER A 105 18.29 -1.37 -21.12
C SER A 105 17.16 -0.66 -21.86
N LEU A 106 16.11 -0.29 -21.13
CA LEU A 106 14.96 0.46 -21.64
C LEU A 106 15.17 1.98 -21.63
N HIS A 107 16.34 2.47 -21.18
CA HIS A 107 16.61 3.89 -20.95
C HIS A 107 15.53 4.54 -20.07
N ALA A 108 15.01 3.79 -19.10
CA ALA A 108 13.97 4.26 -18.19
C ALA A 108 14.47 5.43 -17.34
N ILE A 109 13.56 6.34 -17.02
CA ILE A 109 13.83 7.45 -16.11
C ILE A 109 13.57 6.94 -14.71
N THR A 110 14.59 7.03 -13.87
CA THR A 110 14.57 6.50 -12.50
C THR A 110 14.89 7.60 -11.50
N GLY A 111 14.44 7.42 -10.26
CA GLY A 111 14.86 8.24 -9.13
C GLY A 111 14.71 7.49 -7.83
N LYS A 112 15.50 7.91 -6.83
CA LYS A 112 15.51 7.33 -5.50
C LYS A 112 14.57 8.10 -4.59
N PHE A 113 13.62 7.41 -3.99
CA PHE A 113 12.61 7.99 -3.11
C PHE A 113 12.62 7.30 -1.76
N LYS A 114 12.37 8.03 -0.68
CA LYS A 114 12.22 7.45 0.65
C LYS A 114 10.84 7.72 1.22
N THR A 115 10.33 6.80 2.01
CA THR A 115 9.06 6.95 2.72
C THR A 115 9.16 8.09 3.76
N GLN A 116 8.51 9.22 3.50
CA GLN A 116 8.46 10.35 4.44
C GLN A 116 7.54 10.03 5.63
N SER A 117 6.44 9.33 5.35
CA SER A 117 5.52 8.78 6.35
C SER A 117 5.46 7.26 6.22
N ARG A 118 4.86 6.58 7.20
CA ARG A 118 4.61 5.14 7.12
C ARG A 118 3.79 4.86 5.86
N LEU A 119 4.09 3.75 5.19
CA LEU A 119 3.42 3.36 3.95
C LEU A 119 2.64 2.06 4.17
N VAL A 120 1.42 2.01 3.66
CA VAL A 120 0.56 0.83 3.74
C VAL A 120 0.12 0.46 2.34
N VAL A 121 0.65 -0.61 1.76
CA VAL A 121 0.29 -1.05 0.41
C VAL A 121 -0.52 -2.33 0.51
N GLY A 122 -1.68 -2.44 -0.15
CA GLY A 122 -2.46 -3.70 -0.18
C GLY A 122 -3.48 -3.88 0.96
N LEU A 123 -3.79 -2.83 1.72
CA LEU A 123 -4.87 -2.89 2.71
C LEU A 123 -6.20 -3.14 1.97
N GLY A 124 -6.80 -4.31 2.19
CA GLY A 124 -8.01 -4.76 1.49
C GLY A 124 -7.82 -5.88 0.46
N ASP A 125 -6.58 -6.33 0.19
CA ASP A 125 -6.37 -7.60 -0.53
C ASP A 125 -6.95 -8.75 0.33
N GLU A 126 -7.82 -9.59 -0.26
CA GLU A 126 -8.48 -10.72 0.42
C GLU A 126 -7.45 -11.57 1.16
N SER A 127 -7.42 -11.43 2.47
CA SER A 127 -6.77 -12.36 3.38
C SER A 127 -7.64 -12.49 4.63
N VAL A 128 -7.41 -13.52 5.43
CA VAL A 128 -8.11 -13.75 6.71
C VAL A 128 -7.99 -12.54 7.65
N TYR A 129 -7.03 -11.65 7.39
CA TYR A 129 -6.93 -10.32 7.98
C TYR A 129 -7.20 -9.25 6.91
N GLU A 130 -8.11 -8.30 7.17
CA GLU A 130 -8.40 -7.12 6.34
C GLU A 130 -7.21 -6.11 6.23
N THR A 131 -6.00 -6.57 6.55
CA THR A 131 -4.80 -5.77 6.81
C THR A 131 -3.56 -6.34 6.12
N SER A 132 -3.77 -6.88 4.92
CA SER A 132 -2.69 -7.36 4.06
C SER A 132 -1.73 -6.23 3.70
N ILE A 133 -0.43 -6.52 3.71
CA ILE A 133 0.57 -5.70 3.02
C ILE A 133 1.03 -6.43 1.76
N ARG A 134 1.17 -5.70 0.65
CA ARG A 134 1.57 -6.28 -0.62
C ARG A 134 3.09 -6.53 -0.62
N LEU A 135 3.47 -7.81 -0.58
CA LEU A 135 4.85 -8.26 -0.59
C LEU A 135 5.21 -8.93 -1.92
N LEU A 136 6.45 -8.77 -2.36
CA LEU A 136 7.04 -9.60 -3.41
C LEU A 136 7.06 -11.04 -2.92
N ARG A 137 6.27 -11.90 -3.56
CA ARG A 137 6.00 -13.28 -3.13
C ARG A 137 7.27 -14.08 -2.83
N ASN A 138 8.32 -13.87 -3.62
CA ASN A 138 9.55 -14.68 -3.56
C ASN A 138 10.59 -14.11 -2.58
N TYR A 139 10.42 -12.87 -2.09
CA TYR A 139 11.44 -12.16 -1.31
C TYR A 139 10.92 -11.60 0.02
N GLY A 140 9.60 -11.51 0.22
CA GLY A 140 9.01 -10.93 1.43
C GLY A 140 9.19 -9.41 1.56
N VAL A 141 9.60 -8.75 0.47
CA VAL A 141 9.87 -7.31 0.42
C VAL A 141 8.62 -6.56 -0.03
N PRO A 142 8.19 -5.48 0.65
CA PRO A 142 7.05 -4.68 0.19
C PRO A 142 7.40 -3.94 -1.10
N TYR A 143 6.44 -3.80 -2.01
CA TYR A 143 6.60 -3.00 -3.23
C TYR A 143 5.34 -2.18 -3.50
N ILE A 144 5.48 -1.11 -4.28
CA ILE A 144 4.34 -0.29 -4.72
C ILE A 144 4.07 -0.64 -6.18
N PRO A 145 2.88 -1.19 -6.52
CA PRO A 145 2.55 -1.52 -7.89
C PRO A 145 2.61 -0.30 -8.81
N GLY A 146 3.15 -0.47 -10.01
CA GLY A 146 3.19 0.57 -11.04
C GLY A 146 1.79 1.05 -11.44
N SER A 147 0.79 0.18 -11.33
CA SER A 147 -0.62 0.54 -11.48
C SER A 147 -1.12 1.52 -10.41
N ALA A 148 -0.65 1.40 -9.16
CA ALA A 148 -0.97 2.33 -8.08
C ALA A 148 -0.29 3.68 -8.31
N ILE A 149 0.97 3.69 -8.77
CA ILE A 149 1.70 4.90 -9.15
C ILE A 149 1.00 5.61 -10.32
N LYS A 150 0.62 4.86 -11.36
CA LYS A 150 -0.17 5.36 -12.49
C LYS A 150 -1.51 5.92 -12.01
N GLY A 151 -2.19 5.22 -11.10
CA GLY A 151 -3.48 5.62 -10.54
C GLY A 151 -3.43 6.95 -9.78
N VAL A 152 -2.49 7.11 -8.84
CA VAL A 152 -2.33 8.37 -8.09
C VAL A 152 -1.92 9.52 -9.00
N THR A 153 -1.08 9.24 -10.01
CA THR A 153 -0.62 10.27 -10.96
C THR A 153 -1.76 10.73 -11.85
N ARG A 154 -2.63 9.81 -12.31
CA ARG A 154 -3.89 10.17 -12.99
C ARG A 154 -4.81 11.01 -12.11
N HIS A 155 -4.99 10.62 -10.85
CA HIS A 155 -5.84 11.36 -9.93
C HIS A 155 -5.33 12.80 -9.72
N LEU A 156 -4.01 13.00 -9.62
CA LEU A 156 -3.40 14.33 -9.59
C LEU A 156 -3.80 15.17 -10.81
N THR A 157 -3.69 14.62 -12.02
CA THR A 157 -4.01 15.38 -13.23
C THR A 157 -5.49 15.70 -13.32
N TYR A 158 -6.38 14.78 -12.92
CA TYR A 158 -7.82 15.04 -12.91
C TYR A 158 -8.19 16.14 -11.90
N TYR A 159 -7.58 16.09 -10.71
CA TYR A 159 -7.78 17.11 -9.68
C TYR A 159 -7.35 18.49 -10.17
N VAL A 160 -6.19 18.60 -10.83
CA VAL A 160 -5.71 19.88 -11.38
C VAL A 160 -6.56 20.36 -12.56
N LEU A 161 -6.87 19.49 -13.52
CA LEU A 161 -7.68 19.84 -14.68
C LEU A 161 -9.13 20.20 -14.32
N ALA A 162 -9.63 19.77 -13.15
CA ALA A 162 -10.91 20.23 -12.63
C ALA A 162 -10.94 21.76 -12.45
N GLU A 163 -9.79 22.39 -12.16
CA GLU A 163 -9.66 23.84 -12.07
C GLU A 163 -9.83 24.54 -13.43
N PHE A 164 -9.68 23.82 -14.55
CA PHE A 164 -9.65 24.40 -15.91
C PHE A 164 -11.04 24.48 -16.56
N ILE A 165 -12.04 23.89 -15.92
CA ILE A 165 -13.44 23.93 -16.36
C ILE A 165 -14.30 24.61 -15.31
N ASN A 166 -15.41 25.19 -15.75
CA ASN A 166 -16.44 25.80 -14.90
C ASN A 166 -17.79 25.06 -14.97
N GLU A 167 -17.87 23.96 -15.74
CA GLU A 167 -19.08 23.17 -15.90
C GLU A 167 -19.39 22.35 -14.63
N GLY A 168 -20.48 22.69 -13.94
CA GLY A 168 -20.85 22.13 -12.64
C GLY A 168 -20.29 23.01 -11.51
N ASN A 169 -21.18 23.70 -10.79
CA ASN A 169 -20.83 24.70 -9.78
C ASN A 169 -19.82 24.21 -8.72
N ASP A 170 -19.83 22.91 -8.41
CA ASP A 170 -19.00 22.33 -7.35
C ASP A 170 -17.73 21.66 -7.89
N PHE A 171 -16.60 21.86 -7.20
CA PHE A 171 -15.30 21.28 -7.57
C PHE A 171 -15.35 19.75 -7.72
N TYR A 172 -16.08 19.05 -6.85
CA TYR A 172 -16.16 17.59 -6.90
C TYR A 172 -16.86 17.08 -8.18
N LYS A 173 -17.85 17.84 -8.70
CA LYS A 173 -18.52 17.50 -9.96
C LYS A 173 -17.57 17.66 -11.13
N ARG A 174 -16.83 18.78 -11.16
CA ARG A 174 -15.80 19.04 -12.18
C ARG A 174 -14.73 17.96 -12.21
N ALA A 175 -14.17 17.61 -11.04
CA ALA A 175 -13.17 16.55 -10.94
C ALA A 175 -13.71 15.20 -11.44
N LYS A 176 -14.97 14.87 -11.11
CA LYS A 176 -15.63 13.67 -11.63
C LYS A 176 -15.81 13.71 -13.15
N THR A 177 -16.23 14.84 -13.72
CA THR A 177 -16.36 15.03 -15.17
C THR A 177 -15.03 14.78 -15.88
N VAL A 178 -13.93 15.39 -15.39
CA VAL A 178 -12.59 15.17 -15.94
C VAL A 178 -12.17 13.71 -15.83
N GLN A 179 -12.37 13.09 -14.67
CA GLN A 179 -12.05 11.68 -14.46
C GLN A 179 -12.81 10.77 -15.45
N ASP A 180 -14.13 10.95 -15.56
CA ASP A 180 -14.97 10.16 -16.46
C ASP A 180 -14.58 10.39 -17.92
N ALA A 181 -14.17 11.61 -18.30
CA ALA A 181 -13.66 11.91 -19.63
C ALA A 181 -12.42 11.09 -19.99
N PHE A 182 -11.40 11.04 -19.11
CA PHE A 182 -10.18 10.27 -19.35
C PHE A 182 -10.37 8.75 -19.23
N MET A 183 -11.26 8.30 -18.35
CA MET A 183 -11.43 6.87 -18.09
C MET A 183 -12.46 6.19 -18.98
N LYS A 184 -13.48 6.90 -19.43
CA LYS A 184 -14.66 6.34 -20.12
C LYS A 184 -15.03 7.07 -21.41
N GLY A 185 -14.70 8.35 -21.53
CA GLY A 185 -15.10 9.21 -22.64
C GLY A 185 -13.98 9.57 -23.61
N ASP A 186 -14.19 10.68 -24.33
CA ASP A 186 -13.17 11.35 -25.12
C ASP A 186 -12.73 12.65 -24.42
N PRO A 187 -11.52 12.71 -23.84
CA PRO A 187 -11.02 13.89 -23.14
C PRO A 187 -10.96 15.13 -24.02
N LYS A 188 -10.68 14.99 -25.32
CA LYS A 188 -10.55 16.14 -26.22
C LYS A 188 -11.86 16.85 -26.45
N GLU A 189 -12.93 16.08 -26.59
CA GLU A 189 -14.27 16.63 -26.82
C GLU A 189 -14.81 17.26 -25.53
N ILE A 190 -14.76 16.52 -24.42
CA ILE A 190 -15.34 16.95 -23.14
C ILE A 190 -14.58 18.13 -22.55
N LEU A 191 -13.26 18.21 -22.73
CA LEU A 191 -12.42 19.29 -22.20
C LEU A 191 -12.05 20.32 -23.29
N SER A 192 -12.80 20.37 -24.39
CA SER A 192 -12.56 21.31 -25.50
C SER A 192 -12.59 22.78 -25.08
N ASN A 193 -13.43 23.13 -24.12
CA ASN A 193 -13.57 24.48 -23.57
C ASN A 193 -12.68 24.75 -22.35
N ALA A 194 -11.80 23.80 -21.96
CA ALA A 194 -10.94 23.95 -20.80
C ALA A 194 -9.91 25.08 -21.01
N LYS A 195 -9.80 25.97 -20.03
CA LYS A 195 -8.90 27.13 -20.05
C LYS A 195 -8.11 27.19 -18.77
N VAL A 196 -6.89 27.72 -18.84
CA VAL A 196 -6.09 27.96 -17.63
C VAL A 196 -6.87 28.91 -16.71
N PRO A 197 -7.06 28.58 -15.43
CA PRO A 197 -7.85 29.40 -14.52
C PRO A 197 -7.14 30.72 -14.17
N GLU A 198 -7.91 31.77 -13.86
CA GLU A 198 -7.36 33.04 -13.38
C GLU A 198 -6.56 32.88 -12.08
N ARG A 199 -6.99 31.95 -11.21
CA ARG A 199 -6.33 31.63 -9.95
C ARG A 199 -6.00 30.15 -9.87
N CYS A 200 -4.71 29.83 -10.01
CA CYS A 200 -4.19 28.48 -9.90
C CYS A 200 -3.86 28.10 -8.44
N SER A 201 -4.25 26.89 -8.03
CA SER A 201 -3.72 26.25 -6.81
C SER A 201 -2.21 26.00 -6.89
N ARG A 202 -1.57 25.61 -5.76
CA ARG A 202 -0.15 25.23 -5.75
C ARG A 202 0.13 24.05 -6.70
N LEU A 203 -0.73 23.03 -6.68
CA LEU A 203 -0.61 21.86 -7.56
C LEU A 203 -0.79 22.25 -9.03
N CYS A 204 -1.73 23.14 -9.33
CA CYS A 204 -1.94 23.66 -10.68
C CYS A 204 -0.71 24.42 -11.20
N LYS A 205 -0.07 25.25 -10.37
CA LYS A 205 1.18 25.94 -10.75
C LYS A 205 2.32 24.97 -11.05
N GLU A 206 2.52 23.95 -10.22
CA GLU A 206 3.57 22.95 -10.46
C GLU A 206 3.26 22.07 -11.68
N PHE A 207 2.00 21.71 -11.88
CA PHE A 207 1.55 21.01 -13.07
C PHE A 207 1.84 21.80 -14.35
N LEU A 208 1.47 23.09 -14.40
CA LEU A 208 1.75 23.95 -15.55
C LEU A 208 3.26 24.11 -15.82
N ARG A 209 4.10 24.16 -14.78
CA ARG A 209 5.57 24.19 -14.97
C ARG A 209 6.11 22.95 -15.67
N ILE A 210 5.51 21.77 -15.46
CA ILE A 210 5.93 20.52 -16.13
C ILE A 210 5.64 20.60 -17.63
N PHE A 211 4.53 21.22 -18.02
CA PHE A 211 4.12 21.34 -19.43
C PHE A 211 4.64 22.60 -20.12
N GLY A 212 5.28 23.52 -19.39
CA GLY A 212 5.89 24.73 -19.94
C GLY A 212 4.85 25.66 -20.57
N GLU A 213 5.13 26.11 -21.81
CA GLU A 213 4.29 27.05 -22.55
C GLU A 213 3.16 26.39 -23.37
N LYS A 214 2.98 25.07 -23.22
CA LYS A 214 1.98 24.32 -23.99
C LYS A 214 0.56 24.76 -23.68
N LYS A 215 -0.27 24.83 -24.72
CA LYS A 215 -1.69 25.17 -24.57
C LYS A 215 -2.48 23.99 -24.02
N VAL A 216 -3.64 24.26 -23.42
CA VAL A 216 -4.50 23.22 -22.80
C VAL A 216 -4.77 22.02 -23.73
N PRO A 217 -5.11 22.20 -25.03
CA PRO A 217 -5.32 21.05 -25.93
C PRO A 217 -4.06 20.18 -26.11
N GLU A 218 -2.88 20.80 -26.17
CA GLU A 218 -1.60 20.10 -26.31
C GLU A 218 -1.24 19.34 -25.03
N ILE A 219 -1.54 19.93 -23.86
CA ILE A 219 -1.40 19.25 -22.56
C ILE A 219 -2.29 18.02 -22.51
N ILE A 220 -3.57 18.14 -22.93
CA ILE A 220 -4.49 17.01 -22.97
C ILE A 220 -3.96 15.92 -23.90
N ASP A 221 -3.40 16.28 -25.06
CA ASP A 221 -2.76 15.34 -25.97
C ASP A 221 -1.61 14.58 -25.32
N GLU A 222 -0.69 15.26 -24.64
CA GLU A 222 0.40 14.59 -23.92
C GLU A 222 -0.10 13.70 -22.78
N LEU A 223 -1.14 14.12 -22.04
CA LEU A 223 -1.74 13.29 -21.00
C LEU A 223 -2.40 12.03 -21.57
N ILE A 224 -3.07 12.13 -22.72
CA ILE A 224 -3.62 10.98 -23.45
C ILE A 224 -2.50 10.03 -23.84
N ARG A 225 -1.37 10.55 -24.35
CA ARG A 225 -0.21 9.74 -24.72
C ARG A 225 0.44 9.09 -23.49
N ILE A 226 0.60 9.80 -22.37
CA ILE A 226 1.19 9.25 -21.13
C ILE A 226 0.33 8.11 -20.58
N PHE A 227 -0.98 8.34 -20.44
CA PHE A 227 -1.83 7.43 -19.69
C PHE A 227 -2.57 6.41 -20.55
N GLY A 228 -2.84 6.72 -21.82
CA GLY A 228 -3.82 6.03 -22.65
C GLY A 228 -5.26 6.38 -22.28
N THR A 229 -6.18 6.06 -23.19
CA THR A 229 -7.64 6.14 -23.04
C THR A 229 -8.28 4.80 -23.45
N GLN A 230 -9.61 4.71 -23.50
CA GLN A 230 -10.30 3.52 -24.02
C GLN A 230 -9.97 3.22 -25.50
N LYS A 231 -9.57 4.25 -26.27
CA LYS A 231 -9.29 4.13 -27.71
C LYS A 231 -7.80 4.19 -28.07
N LYS A 232 -6.93 4.54 -27.12
CA LYS A 232 -5.49 4.73 -27.35
C LYS A 232 -4.68 4.08 -26.23
N GLU A 233 -3.69 3.28 -26.61
CA GLU A 233 -2.72 2.75 -25.66
C GLU A 233 -1.84 3.88 -25.10
N GLY A 234 -1.41 3.74 -23.85
CA GLY A 234 -0.46 4.68 -23.23
C GLY A 234 0.96 4.38 -23.69
N GLU A 235 1.70 5.41 -24.05
CA GLU A 235 3.09 5.35 -24.53
C GLU A 235 4.12 5.28 -23.39
N VAL A 236 3.68 5.46 -22.13
CA VAL A 236 4.53 5.43 -20.94
C VAL A 236 4.18 4.23 -20.04
N VAL A 237 5.20 3.43 -19.76
CA VAL A 237 5.19 2.33 -18.80
C VAL A 237 5.48 2.89 -17.40
N PHE A 238 4.62 2.54 -16.45
CA PHE A 238 4.80 2.84 -15.03
C PHE A 238 5.26 1.56 -14.35
N PHE A 239 6.54 1.52 -13.96
CA PHE A 239 7.13 0.35 -13.33
C PHE A 239 6.74 0.24 -11.85
N ASP A 240 6.83 -0.98 -11.31
CA ASP A 240 6.70 -1.20 -9.88
C ASP A 240 7.83 -0.48 -9.12
N ALA A 241 7.50 0.29 -8.08
CA ALA A 241 8.53 0.84 -7.22
C ALA A 241 8.95 -0.20 -6.19
N ILE A 242 10.24 -0.54 -6.18
CA ILE A 242 10.82 -1.59 -5.36
C ILE A 242 11.85 -1.00 -4.39
N PRO A 243 11.99 -1.55 -3.17
CA PRO A 243 13.03 -1.10 -2.24
C PRO A 243 14.46 -1.17 -2.81
N ILE A 244 15.32 -0.25 -2.38
CA ILE A 244 16.71 -0.21 -2.86
C ILE A 244 17.53 -1.21 -2.05
N ALA A 245 17.93 -2.33 -2.67
CA ALA A 245 18.53 -3.46 -1.97
C ALA A 245 19.76 -3.05 -1.14
N GLU A 246 20.70 -2.32 -1.73
CA GLU A 246 21.93 -1.87 -1.07
C GLU A 246 21.69 -0.97 0.16
N GLU A 247 20.51 -0.35 0.29
CA GLU A 247 20.18 0.59 1.36
C GLU A 247 19.21 0.00 2.42
N ILE A 248 18.82 -1.28 2.30
CA ILE A 248 17.88 -1.93 3.23
C ILE A 248 18.44 -3.12 4.01
N ALA A 249 19.70 -3.52 3.81
CA ALA A 249 20.29 -4.73 4.41
C ALA A 249 20.04 -4.84 5.92
N ASP A 250 20.34 -3.77 6.66
CA ASP A 250 20.18 -3.72 8.12
C ASP A 250 18.94 -2.93 8.57
N LYS A 251 18.15 -2.43 7.62
CA LYS A 251 16.99 -1.57 7.90
C LYS A 251 15.74 -2.41 8.13
N PRO A 252 14.88 -2.04 9.11
CA PRO A 252 13.56 -2.63 9.18
C PRO A 252 12.75 -2.26 7.93
N ILE A 253 12.18 -3.28 7.28
CA ILE A 253 11.37 -3.12 6.07
C ILE A 253 9.86 -3.16 6.37
N LEU A 254 9.49 -3.70 7.53
CA LEU A 254 8.11 -3.74 8.02
C LEU A 254 8.07 -3.32 9.49
N GLU A 255 6.97 -2.69 9.89
CA GLU A 255 6.68 -2.29 11.25
C GLU A 255 5.19 -2.55 11.55
N LEU A 256 4.91 -3.05 12.75
CA LEU A 256 3.54 -3.24 13.23
C LEU A 256 2.94 -1.89 13.64
N ASP A 257 1.71 -1.61 13.20
CA ASP A 257 0.96 -0.40 13.54
C ASP A 257 -0.47 -0.76 14.00
N ILE A 258 -1.15 0.18 14.66
CA ILE A 258 -2.46 -0.03 15.29
C ILE A 258 -3.49 0.93 14.71
N MET A 259 -4.67 0.42 14.39
CA MET A 259 -5.84 1.21 14.06
C MET A 259 -7.01 0.78 14.94
N ASN A 260 -7.74 1.73 15.49
CA ASN A 260 -9.00 1.45 16.17
C ASN A 260 -10.13 1.95 15.27
N PRO A 261 -10.81 1.08 14.49
CA PRO A 261 -12.00 1.50 13.77
C PRO A 261 -13.09 1.86 14.78
N HIS A 262 -13.71 3.03 14.59
CA HIS A 262 -14.84 3.46 15.42
C HIS A 262 -16.17 2.75 15.04
N TYR A 263 -16.18 1.91 14.00
CA TYR A 263 -17.40 1.43 13.32
C TYR A 263 -17.45 -0.09 13.09
N GLY A 264 -17.03 -0.90 14.08
CA GLY A 264 -16.97 -2.36 13.98
C GLY A 264 -18.26 -3.09 13.54
N PRO A 265 -19.43 -2.84 14.17
CA PRO A 265 -20.63 -3.64 13.89
C PRO A 265 -21.36 -3.27 12.58
N TYR A 266 -21.10 -2.10 11.98
CA TYR A 266 -21.74 -1.68 10.73
C TYR A 266 -21.22 -2.44 9.49
N TYR A 267 -19.97 -2.92 9.53
CA TYR A 267 -19.35 -3.66 8.42
C TYR A 267 -19.46 -5.19 8.56
N GLN A 268 -19.85 -5.69 9.74
CA GLN A 268 -19.85 -7.13 10.05
C GLN A 268 -21.20 -7.82 9.78
N SER A 269 -22.31 -7.10 9.75
CA SER A 269 -23.61 -7.67 9.42
C SER A 269 -24.17 -7.01 8.16
N GLY A 270 -24.37 -7.78 7.10
CA GLY A 270 -25.22 -7.42 5.97
C GLY A 270 -26.72 -7.31 6.35
N GLU A 271 -27.03 -7.04 7.62
CA GLU A 271 -28.38 -6.92 8.14
C GLU A 271 -28.84 -5.46 8.10
N LYS A 272 -30.02 -5.24 7.51
CA LYS A 272 -30.64 -3.92 7.31
C LYS A 272 -31.10 -3.21 8.60
N ASN A 273 -30.77 -3.73 9.79
CA ASN A 273 -31.25 -3.25 11.09
C ASN A 273 -30.12 -3.03 12.12
N VAL A 274 -28.94 -2.57 11.67
CA VAL A 274 -27.92 -2.07 12.61
C VAL A 274 -28.25 -0.60 12.93
N PRO A 275 -28.38 -0.20 14.21
CA PRO A 275 -28.59 1.20 14.57
C PRO A 275 -27.45 2.08 14.01
N PRO A 276 -27.74 3.35 13.67
CA PRO A 276 -26.74 4.24 13.10
C PRO A 276 -25.52 4.32 14.02
N PRO A 277 -24.30 4.33 13.46
CA PRO A 277 -23.09 4.27 14.26
C PRO A 277 -23.01 5.46 15.22
N GLY A 278 -23.00 5.19 16.52
CA GLY A 278 -22.72 6.17 17.56
C GLY A 278 -21.32 5.99 18.16
N ASP A 279 -20.77 7.06 18.73
CA ASP A 279 -19.50 7.15 19.51
C ASP A 279 -19.37 6.22 20.74
N TRP A 280 -20.26 5.25 20.96
CA TRP A 280 -20.36 4.42 22.17
C TRP A 280 -19.74 3.02 22.01
N TYR A 281 -19.17 2.69 20.85
CA TYR A 281 -18.53 1.39 20.63
C TYR A 281 -17.10 1.36 21.19
N ASP A 282 -16.76 0.26 21.87
CA ASP A 282 -15.40 0.04 22.36
C ASP A 282 -14.40 0.01 21.19
N PRO A 283 -13.29 0.75 21.26
CA PRO A 283 -12.31 0.81 20.18
C PRO A 283 -11.48 -0.48 20.15
N ILE A 284 -11.88 -1.46 19.32
CA ILE A 284 -11.14 -2.72 19.15
C ILE A 284 -9.85 -2.45 18.35
N PRO A 285 -8.64 -2.61 18.93
CA PRO A 285 -7.40 -2.34 18.20
C PRO A 285 -7.15 -3.43 17.14
N ILE A 286 -7.02 -3.00 15.89
CA ILE A 286 -6.63 -3.81 14.75
C ILE A 286 -5.16 -3.52 14.44
N PHE A 287 -4.33 -4.55 14.59
CA PHE A 287 -2.93 -4.50 14.19
C PHE A 287 -2.78 -4.71 12.68
N PHE A 288 -1.91 -3.94 12.03
CA PHE A 288 -1.59 -4.09 10.61
C PHE A 288 -0.11 -3.83 10.33
N LEU A 289 0.41 -4.41 9.25
CA LEU A 289 1.79 -4.20 8.83
C LEU A 289 1.92 -2.93 7.99
N THR A 290 3.00 -2.21 8.22
CA THR A 290 3.35 -0.96 7.52
C THR A 290 4.81 -0.99 7.12
N VAL A 291 5.17 -0.28 6.05
CA VAL A 291 6.56 0.06 5.77
C VAL A 291 6.92 1.26 6.64
N PRO A 292 8.03 1.21 7.41
CA PRO A 292 8.44 2.33 8.25
C PRO A 292 8.91 3.54 7.42
N LYS A 293 9.20 4.64 8.11
CA LYS A 293 9.81 5.84 7.51
C LYS A 293 11.25 5.57 7.04
N ASP A 294 11.70 6.41 6.13
CA ASP A 294 13.02 6.43 5.51
C ASP A 294 13.38 5.17 4.72
N VAL A 295 12.42 4.30 4.40
CA VAL A 295 12.68 3.13 3.55
C VAL A 295 12.87 3.59 2.12
N PRO A 296 14.01 3.27 1.50
CA PRO A 296 14.36 3.70 0.15
C PRO A 296 13.70 2.83 -0.91
N PHE A 297 13.16 3.45 -1.94
CA PHE A 297 12.48 2.86 -3.09
C PHE A 297 13.04 3.45 -4.39
N LEU A 298 13.29 2.59 -5.37
CA LEU A 298 13.54 2.97 -6.74
C LEU A 298 12.20 3.16 -7.45
N VAL A 299 11.95 4.34 -7.97
CA VAL A 299 10.74 4.65 -8.77
C VAL A 299 11.17 4.88 -10.21
N ALA A 300 10.44 4.31 -11.17
CA ALA A 300 10.79 4.41 -12.57
C ALA A 300 9.58 4.53 -13.51
N VAL A 301 9.79 5.23 -14.62
CA VAL A 301 8.90 5.23 -15.79
C VAL A 301 9.72 5.04 -17.06
N GLY A 302 9.13 4.43 -18.09
CA GLY A 302 9.80 4.20 -19.37
C GLY A 302 8.89 4.48 -20.55
N GLY A 303 9.47 4.93 -21.66
CA GLY A 303 8.75 5.24 -22.88
C GLY A 303 9.72 5.51 -24.02
N ARG A 304 9.24 5.41 -25.26
CA ARG A 304 10.07 5.66 -26.44
C ARG A 304 10.35 7.16 -26.62
N ASP A 305 9.35 7.99 -26.34
CA ASP A 305 9.46 9.45 -26.33
C ASP A 305 10.04 9.89 -24.99
N ARG A 306 11.30 10.35 -25.01
CA ARG A 306 12.02 10.74 -23.81
C ARG A 306 11.42 11.97 -23.13
N GLU A 307 11.04 12.99 -23.89
CA GLU A 307 10.47 14.23 -23.34
C GLU A 307 9.12 13.94 -22.65
N LEU A 308 8.28 13.11 -23.29
CA LEU A 308 7.02 12.67 -22.70
C LEU A 308 7.24 11.88 -21.40
N THR A 309 8.26 11.03 -21.38
CA THR A 309 8.62 10.21 -20.23
C THR A 309 9.16 11.07 -19.07
N GLU A 310 9.94 12.12 -19.36
CA GLU A 310 10.43 13.09 -18.36
C GLU A 310 9.28 13.87 -17.70
N LYS A 311 8.26 14.27 -18.48
CA LYS A 311 7.04 14.89 -17.95
C LYS A 311 6.23 13.93 -17.09
N ALA A 312 6.07 12.68 -17.55
CA ALA A 312 5.40 11.65 -16.76
C ALA A 312 6.11 11.42 -15.41
N PHE A 313 7.44 11.35 -15.41
CA PHE A 313 8.22 11.19 -14.17
C PHE A 313 8.06 12.41 -13.24
N SER A 314 8.01 13.61 -13.79
CA SER A 314 7.77 14.84 -13.02
C SER A 314 6.38 14.86 -12.38
N LEU A 315 5.35 14.35 -13.08
CA LEU A 315 4.02 14.16 -12.50
C LEU A 315 4.02 13.10 -11.39
N VAL A 316 4.76 12.00 -11.56
CA VAL A 316 4.92 10.98 -10.52
C VAL A 316 5.54 11.58 -9.26
N LYS A 317 6.62 12.36 -9.39
CA LYS A 317 7.25 13.09 -8.27
C LYS A 317 6.25 13.94 -7.50
N LEU A 318 5.43 14.71 -8.23
CA LEU A 318 4.41 15.56 -7.66
C LEU A 318 3.33 14.75 -6.92
N ALA A 319 2.86 13.66 -7.52
CA ALA A 319 1.82 12.81 -6.96
C ALA A 319 2.29 12.08 -5.69
N LEU A 320 3.51 11.52 -5.70
CA LEU A 320 4.09 10.79 -4.55
C LEU A 320 4.29 11.71 -3.34
N ARG A 321 4.71 12.96 -3.56
CA ARG A 321 4.94 13.94 -2.50
C ARG A 321 3.64 14.42 -1.86
N ASP A 322 2.64 14.77 -2.68
CA ASP A 322 1.49 15.53 -2.18
C ASP A 322 0.24 14.66 -1.92
N LEU A 323 0.00 13.66 -2.77
CA LEU A 323 -1.16 12.77 -2.64
C LEU A 323 -0.82 11.48 -1.87
N GLY A 324 0.37 10.93 -2.10
CA GLY A 324 0.79 9.66 -1.54
C GLY A 324 0.13 8.43 -2.18
N VAL A 325 0.70 7.26 -1.91
CA VAL A 325 0.28 5.96 -2.45
C VAL A 325 -0.08 4.98 -1.35
N GLY A 326 -0.86 3.96 -1.72
CA GLY A 326 -1.34 2.96 -0.78
C GLY A 326 -2.60 3.40 -0.04
N ALA A 327 -2.87 2.76 1.10
CA ALA A 327 -4.05 3.02 1.92
C ALA A 327 -3.82 4.15 2.92
N LYS A 328 -4.91 4.73 3.41
CA LYS A 328 -4.92 5.75 4.48
C LYS A 328 -4.12 7.01 4.14
N THR A 329 -4.04 7.36 2.85
CA THR A 329 -3.35 8.56 2.37
C THR A 329 -3.96 9.87 2.89
N SER A 330 -5.25 9.89 3.19
CA SER A 330 -5.95 11.03 3.85
C SER A 330 -5.48 11.26 5.28
N LEU A 331 -5.00 10.22 5.97
CA LEU A 331 -4.40 10.29 7.30
C LEU A 331 -2.88 10.59 7.25
N GLY A 332 -2.35 10.90 6.07
CA GLY A 332 -0.94 11.25 5.86
C GLY A 332 0.00 10.08 5.60
N TYR A 333 -0.50 8.84 5.47
CA TYR A 333 0.33 7.69 5.09
C TYR A 333 0.80 7.76 3.63
N GLY A 334 1.87 7.03 3.32
CA GLY A 334 2.29 6.73 1.97
C GLY A 334 2.88 7.91 1.19
N ARG A 335 3.43 8.92 1.87
CA ARG A 335 4.17 10.00 1.21
C ARG A 335 5.60 9.55 0.93
N LEU A 336 6.04 9.74 -0.30
CA LEU A 336 7.41 9.47 -0.72
C LEU A 336 8.04 10.76 -1.24
N VAL A 337 9.29 10.98 -0.86
CA VAL A 337 10.08 12.14 -1.29
C VAL A 337 11.36 11.67 -1.93
N GLU A 338 11.74 12.31 -3.02
CA GLU A 338 13.02 12.04 -3.67
C GLU A 338 14.15 12.45 -2.72
N TYR A 339 15.23 11.66 -2.70
CA TYR A 339 16.43 11.95 -1.94
C TYR A 339 17.62 11.53 -2.82
N VAL A 340 18.74 12.23 -2.63
CA VAL A 340 19.94 12.25 -3.51
C VAL A 340 19.81 13.25 -4.65
#